data_AF-A0A2E9F0J2-F1
#
_entry.id   AF-A0A2E9F0J2-F1
#
_cell.length_a   1.000
_cell.length_b   1.000
_cell.length_c   1.000
_cell.angle_alpha   90.00
_cell.angle_beta   90.00
_cell.angle_gamma   90.00
#
_symmetry.space_group_name_H-M   'P 1'
#
loop_
_entity.id
_entity.type
_entity.pdbx_description
1 polymer ?
#
loop_
_entity_poly.entity_id
_entity_poly.type
_entity_poly.pdbx_seq_one_letter_code
_entity_poly.pdbx_strand_id
1 'polypeptide(L)' 'MVIGKERGNWYDDHPAACTCAACEKSRAEQRKFDELTQGRKVGRNELCPCGSGKKFKRCHG' A
#
# COMPACT_ATOMS: atom_id res chain seq x y z
N MET A 1 -15.63 21.88 -24.64
CA MET A 1 -16.46 21.23 -23.60
C MET A 1 -15.62 20.17 -22.94
N VAL A 2 -15.21 20.39 -21.69
CA VAL A 2 -14.41 19.44 -20.91
C VAL A 2 -15.35 18.33 -20.43
N ILE A 3 -15.46 17.24 -21.18
CA ILE A 3 -16.19 16.06 -20.73
C ILE A 3 -15.28 15.40 -19.68
N GLY A 4 -15.45 15.83 -18.44
CA GLY A 4 -14.65 15.40 -17.30
C GLY A 4 -14.81 13.90 -17.11
N LYS A 5 -13.70 13.16 -17.17
CA LYS A 5 -13.63 11.83 -16.59
C LYS A 5 -13.96 11.97 -15.11
N GLU A 6 -15.15 11.54 -14.75
CA GLU A 6 -15.57 11.25 -13.40
C GLU A 6 -14.44 10.53 -12.64
N ARG A 7 -13.94 11.21 -11.60
CA ARG A 7 -12.95 10.66 -10.70
C ARG A 7 -13.69 9.68 -9.79
N GLY A 8 -13.93 8.47 -10.29
CA GLY A 8 -14.53 7.40 -9.48
C GLY A 8 -13.73 7.19 -8.20
N ASN A 9 -14.42 7.03 -7.07
CA ASN A 9 -13.78 6.65 -5.83
C ASN A 9 -13.22 5.23 -6.00
N TRP A 10 -11.95 5.00 -5.63
CA TRP A 10 -11.32 3.67 -5.74
C TRP A 10 -12.17 2.55 -5.12
N TYR A 11 -12.91 2.86 -4.05
CA TYR A 11 -13.81 1.95 -3.36
C TYR A 11 -15.06 1.51 -4.15
N ASP A 12 -15.48 2.26 -5.17
CA ASP A 12 -16.64 1.91 -6.00
C ASP A 12 -16.29 0.80 -7.00
N ASP A 13 -15.09 0.89 -7.58
CA ASP A 13 -14.55 -0.10 -8.52
C ASP A 13 -13.85 -1.27 -7.80
N HIS A 14 -13.42 -1.08 -6.53
CA HIS A 14 -12.74 -2.08 -5.73
C HIS A 14 -13.41 -2.25 -4.35
N PRO A 15 -14.47 -3.08 -4.25
CA PRO A 15 -15.11 -3.38 -2.97
C PRO A 15 -14.15 -4.10 -2.03
N ALA A 16 -14.41 -4.07 -0.72
CA ALA A 16 -13.58 -4.75 0.28
C ALA A 16 -13.43 -6.27 0.06
N ALA A 17 -14.36 -6.88 -0.69
CA ALA A 17 -14.32 -8.28 -1.10
C ALA A 17 -13.56 -8.52 -2.44
N CYS A 18 -12.95 -7.50 -3.03
CA CYS A 18 -12.26 -7.62 -4.32
C CYS A 18 -11.04 -8.54 -4.21
N THR A 19 -11.01 -9.58 -5.03
CA THR A 19 -9.93 -10.59 -5.11
C THR A 19 -9.12 -10.47 -6.40
N CYS A 20 -9.07 -9.29 -7.03
CA CYS A 20 -8.29 -9.11 -8.24
C CYS A 20 -6.78 -9.27 -7.93
N ALA A 21 -6.01 -9.70 -8.93
CA ALA A 21 -4.59 -9.99 -8.77
C ALA A 21 -3.77 -8.78 -8.26
N ALA A 22 -4.22 -7.54 -8.54
CA ALA A 22 -3.60 -6.33 -8.01
C ALA A 22 -3.86 -6.15 -6.51
N CYS A 23 -5.10 -6.34 -6.05
CA CYS A 23 -5.46 -6.29 -4.64
C CYS A 23 -4.78 -7.40 -3.83
N GLU A 24 -4.70 -8.62 -4.37
CA GLU A 24 -3.99 -9.72 -3.73
C GLU A 24 -2.50 -9.42 -3.54
N LYS A 25 -1.85 -8.84 -4.55
CA LYS A 25 -0.45 -8.38 -4.46
C LYS A 25 -0.28 -7.32 -3.38
N SER A 26 -1.08 -6.25 -3.38
CA SER A 26 -0.98 -5.22 -2.33
C SER A 26 -1.21 -5.78 -0.93
N ARG A 27 -2.15 -6.71 -0.76
CA ARG A 27 -2.43 -7.34 0.53
C ARG A 27 -1.31 -8.29 0.96
N ALA A 28 -0.69 -9.01 0.01
CA ALA A 28 0.50 -9.84 0.27
C ALA A 28 1.72 -8.98 0.67
N GLU A 29 1.93 -7.84 0.01
CA GLU A 29 3.00 -6.91 0.36
C GLU A 29 2.78 -6.28 1.75
N GLN A 30 1.53 -5.91 2.08
CA GLN A 30 1.19 -5.43 3.42
C GLN A 30 1.44 -6.48 4.50
N ARG A 31 1.04 -7.75 4.28
CA ARG A 31 1.32 -8.85 5.22
C ARG A 31 2.81 -9.07 5.41
N LYS A 32 3.59 -9.04 4.32
CA LYS A 32 5.05 -9.16 4.39
C LYS A 32 5.67 -8.02 5.20
N PHE A 33 5.17 -6.80 5.03
CA PHE A 33 5.62 -5.65 5.81
C PHE A 33 5.27 -5.78 7.30
N ASP A 34 4.06 -6.23 7.62
CA ASP A 34 3.62 -6.52 9.00
C ASP A 34 4.50 -7.59 9.65
N GLU A 35 4.78 -8.69 8.96
CA GLU A 35 5.69 -9.75 9.43
C GLU A 35 7.10 -9.22 9.67
N LEU A 36 7.64 -8.39 8.77
CA LEU A 36 8.97 -7.79 8.93
C LEU A 36 9.05 -6.76 10.05
N THR A 37 7.92 -6.12 10.38
CA THR A 37 7.84 -5.17 11.48
C THR A 37 7.51 -5.84 12.80
N GLN A 38 6.86 -7.01 12.82
CA GLN A 38 6.49 -7.74 14.05
C GLN A 38 5.80 -6.83 15.10
N GLY A 39 5.02 -5.84 14.64
CA GLY A 39 4.41 -4.84 15.52
C GLY A 39 5.35 -3.75 16.05
N ARG A 40 6.61 -3.70 15.62
CA ARG A 40 7.54 -2.61 15.93
C ARG A 40 7.15 -1.35 15.16
N LYS A 41 7.09 -0.22 15.86
CA LYS A 41 6.89 1.09 15.23
C LYS A 41 8.17 1.49 14.49
N VAL A 42 8.18 1.36 13.17
CA VAL A 42 9.26 1.89 12.33
C VAL A 42 9.13 3.40 12.24
N GLY A 43 10.19 4.11 12.62
CA GLY A 43 10.27 5.55 12.53
C GLY A 43 10.25 6.03 11.08
N ARG A 44 9.56 7.16 10.85
CA ARG A 44 9.37 7.77 9.51
C ARG A 44 10.66 8.02 8.73
N ASN A 45 11.78 8.26 9.42
CA ASN A 45 13.09 8.51 8.83
C ASN A 45 14.03 7.28 8.80
N GLU A 46 13.65 6.18 9.44
CA GLU A 46 14.43 4.94 9.47
C GLU A 46 14.38 4.22 8.12
N LEU A 47 15.29 3.26 7.91
CA LEU A 47 15.28 2.43 6.71
C LEU A 47 14.00 1.58 6.67
N CYS A 48 13.40 1.49 5.50
CA CYS A 48 12.19 0.71 5.32
C CYS A 48 12.51 -0.79 5.46
N PRO A 49 11.77 -1.53 6.31
CA PRO A 49 12.04 -2.93 6.59
C PRO A 49 11.80 -3.87 5.40
N CYS A 50 11.12 -3.40 4.35
CA CYS A 50 10.92 -4.15 3.09
C CYS A 50 12.22 -4.40 2.29
N GLY A 51 13.36 -3.85 2.72
CA GLY A 51 14.66 -4.05 2.08
C GLY A 51 14.94 -3.13 0.89
N SER A 52 14.09 -2.13 0.60
CA SER A 52 14.27 -1.23 -0.55
C SER A 52 15.39 -0.18 -0.39
N GLY A 53 16.07 -0.12 0.77
CA GLY A 53 17.13 0.87 1.03
C GLY A 53 16.67 2.33 1.16
N LYS A 54 15.36 2.58 1.03
CA LYS A 54 14.74 3.91 1.16
C LYS A 54 14.28 4.15 2.60
N LYS A 55 14.16 5.42 3.00
CA LYS A 55 13.51 5.79 4.28
C LYS A 55 12.04 5.35 4.27
N PHE A 56 11.49 4.96 5.42
CA PHE A 56 10.11 4.46 5.55
C PHE A 56 9.09 5.39 4.86
N LYS A 57 9.19 6.72 5.10
CA LYS A 57 8.34 7.76 4.47
C LYS A 57 8.41 7.89 2.95
N ARG A 58 9.38 7.23 2.30
CA ARG A 58 9.57 7.25 0.84
C ARG A 58 9.27 5.89 0.22
N CYS A 59 8.71 4.97 1.00
CA CYS A 59 8.46 3.61 0.57
C CYS A 59 7.07 3.13 1.00
N HIS A 60 6.82 2.96 2.30
CA HIS A 60 5.60 2.36 2.85
C HIS A 60 4.89 3.26 3.89
N GLY A 61 5.32 4.53 4.03
CA GLY A 61 4.83 5.47 5.04
C GLY A 61 4.19 6.73 4.50
#